data_AF-A0A0F9DW92-F1
#
_entry.id   AF-A0A0F9DW92-F1
#
_cell.length_a   1.000
_cell.length_b   1.000
_cell.length_c   1.000
_cell.angle_alpha   90.00
_cell.angle_beta   90.00
_cell.angle_gamma   90.00
#
_symmetry.space_group_name_H-M   'P 1'
#
loop_
_entity.id
_entity.type
_entity.pdbx_description
1 polymer ?
#
loop_
_entity_poly.entity_id
_entity_poly.type
_entity_poly.pdbx_seq_one_letter_code
_entity_poly.pdbx_strand_id
1 'polypeptide(L)'
;KIYCHYGLDSHAVLSRLILNDYGSEASKMIEDLVKWSRALAKKSGHRMSNKKNCWEIMNCSGLIELNRGERALCPVITTVSLDGVHQGLNAGRSCWAVPDTFCNGEPQGALKEKLEYCEQCRFFKIAKNEEGDDLRSSFSLQRLVKIIKNLINRSLNKDPELLIFASGFDVEYGTKEHARI
;
A
#
# COMPACT_ATOMS: atom_id res chain seq x y z
N LYS A 1 -12.04 -0.56 1.03
CA LYS A 1 -11.54 -1.16 2.28
C LYS A 1 -10.11 -0.68 2.52
N ILE A 2 -9.75 -0.36 3.76
CA ILE A 2 -8.37 -0.50 4.26
C ILE A 2 -7.49 0.77 4.27
N TYR A 3 -7.76 1.52 5.33
CA TYR A 3 -7.07 2.62 6.00
C TYR A 3 -5.60 2.34 6.41
N CYS A 4 -4.57 2.97 5.83
CA CYS A 4 -3.55 3.60 6.68
C CYS A 4 -2.54 4.45 5.90
N HIS A 5 -2.31 5.65 6.42
CA HIS A 5 -1.14 6.52 6.20
C HIS A 5 -0.71 6.70 4.73
N TYR A 6 -1.50 7.34 3.86
CA TYR A 6 -1.75 8.79 3.80
C TYR A 6 -0.54 9.70 3.52
N GLY A 7 0.25 9.36 2.49
CA GLY A 7 0.90 10.38 1.66
C GLY A 7 -0.16 11.29 1.01
N LEU A 8 0.13 12.58 0.83
CA LEU A 8 -0.83 13.57 0.31
C LEU A 8 -1.53 13.12 -0.99
N ASP A 9 -0.87 12.32 -1.83
CA ASP A 9 -1.41 11.77 -3.08
C ASP A 9 -2.41 10.61 -2.88
N SER A 10 -2.32 9.87 -1.77
CA SER A 10 -3.32 8.84 -1.40
C SER A 10 -4.60 9.41 -0.80
N HIS A 11 -4.59 10.68 -0.36
CA HIS A 11 -5.83 11.34 0.04
C HIS A 11 -6.76 11.53 -1.14
N ALA A 12 -6.24 11.88 -2.32
CA ALA A 12 -7.08 12.06 -3.49
C ALA A 12 -7.78 10.75 -3.90
N VAL A 13 -7.04 9.63 -3.91
CA VAL A 13 -7.58 8.31 -4.27
C VAL A 13 -8.59 7.83 -3.23
N LEU A 14 -8.26 7.91 -1.94
CA LEU A 14 -9.14 7.44 -0.88
C LEU A 14 -10.37 8.35 -0.69
N SER A 15 -10.21 9.67 -0.83
CA SER A 15 -11.34 10.60 -0.87
C SER A 15 -12.28 10.27 -2.01
N ARG A 16 -11.75 9.94 -3.20
CA ARG A 16 -12.55 9.59 -4.37
C ARG A 16 -13.32 8.28 -4.18
N LEU A 17 -12.69 7.27 -3.57
CA LEU A 17 -13.37 6.00 -3.24
C LEU A 17 -14.46 6.20 -2.18
N ILE A 18 -14.18 6.95 -1.11
CA ILE A 18 -15.17 7.25 -0.07
C ILE A 18 -16.34 8.06 -0.66
N LEU A 19 -16.08 9.05 -1.52
CA LEU A 19 -17.13 9.82 -2.18
C LEU A 19 -17.94 8.98 -3.16
N ASN A 20 -17.35 7.97 -3.82
CA ASN A 20 -18.07 7.06 -4.70
C ASN A 20 -19.01 6.12 -3.91
N ASP A 21 -18.56 5.61 -2.77
CA ASP A 21 -19.30 4.63 -1.96
C ASP A 21 -20.33 5.28 -1.03
N TYR A 22 -20.06 6.49 -0.53
CA TYR A 22 -20.85 7.17 0.50
C TYR A 22 -21.40 8.55 0.09
N GLY A 23 -21.13 8.99 -1.14
CA GLY A 23 -21.63 10.25 -1.67
C GLY A 23 -21.07 11.50 -0.97
N SER A 24 -21.70 12.64 -1.23
CA SER A 24 -21.23 13.96 -0.77
C SER A 24 -21.27 14.14 0.74
N GLU A 25 -22.03 13.31 1.47
CA GLU A 25 -22.16 13.38 2.93
C GLU A 25 -20.83 13.06 3.64
N ALA A 26 -19.97 12.26 3.03
CA ALA A 26 -18.64 11.93 3.56
C ALA A 26 -17.60 13.06 3.38
N SER A 27 -17.91 14.13 2.65
CA SER A 27 -16.96 15.22 2.33
C SER A 27 -16.34 15.85 3.57
N LYS A 28 -17.15 16.12 4.60
CA LYS A 28 -16.66 16.77 5.83
C LYS A 28 -15.75 15.85 6.63
N MET A 29 -16.06 14.56 6.68
CA MET A 29 -15.23 13.55 7.30
C MET A 29 -13.88 13.42 6.59
N ILE A 30 -13.88 13.46 5.25
CA ILE A 30 -12.67 13.45 4.44
C ILE A 30 -11.79 14.68 4.72
N GLU A 31 -12.38 15.88 4.76
CA GLU A 31 -11.65 17.11 5.05
C GLU A 31 -10.95 17.05 6.40
N ASP A 32 -11.64 16.56 7.43
CA ASP A 32 -11.09 16.48 8.78
C ASP A 32 -9.97 15.43 8.87
N LEU A 33 -10.12 14.31 8.16
CA LEU A 33 -9.07 13.29 8.05
C LEU A 33 -7.80 13.84 7.38
N VAL A 34 -7.95 14.61 6.29
CA VAL A 34 -6.83 15.28 5.59
C VAL A 34 -6.13 16.28 6.51
N LYS A 35 -6.88 17.07 7.27
CA LYS A 35 -6.32 18.05 8.24
C LYS A 35 -5.51 17.33 9.33
N TRP A 36 -6.06 16.26 9.89
CA TRP A 36 -5.38 15.45 10.90
C TRP A 36 -4.09 14.81 10.38
N SER A 37 -4.15 14.21 9.19
CA SER A 37 -2.98 13.61 8.54
C SER A 37 -1.84 14.62 8.33
N ARG A 38 -2.16 15.82 7.82
CA ARG A 38 -1.20 16.92 7.65
C ARG A 38 -0.58 17.40 8.97
N ALA A 39 -1.38 17.49 10.04
CA ALA A 39 -0.91 17.89 11.36
C ALA A 39 0.08 16.87 11.94
N LEU A 40 -0.20 15.57 11.77
CA LEU A 40 0.69 14.49 12.20
C LEU A 40 2.00 14.49 11.40
N ALA A 41 1.95 14.62 10.08
CA ALA A 41 3.15 14.68 9.23
C ALA A 41 4.07 15.86 9.58
N LYS A 42 3.48 17.02 9.87
CA LYS A 42 4.24 18.20 10.30
C LYS A 42 4.92 18.01 11.67
N LYS A 43 4.29 17.24 12.57
CA LYS A 43 4.81 16.96 13.90
C LYS A 43 5.85 15.83 13.91
N SER A 44 5.76 14.89 12.97
CA SER A 44 6.69 13.75 12.85
C SER A 44 7.96 14.05 12.06
N GLY A 45 8.10 15.25 11.48
CA GLY A 45 9.30 15.64 10.71
C GLY A 45 9.48 14.85 9.40
N HIS A 46 8.43 14.16 8.93
CA HIS A 46 8.48 13.38 7.71
C HIS A 46 8.58 14.32 6.50
N ARG A 47 9.77 14.41 5.89
CA ARG A 47 9.96 15.16 4.64
C ARG A 47 9.21 14.44 3.53
N MET A 48 8.43 15.21 2.77
CA MET A 48 7.84 14.79 1.50
C MET A 48 8.98 14.32 0.58
N SER A 49 8.96 13.04 0.22
CA SER A 49 9.94 12.42 -0.66
C SER A 49 9.70 12.87 -2.10
N ASN A 50 10.76 13.27 -2.81
CA ASN A 50 10.68 13.55 -4.25
C ASN A 50 10.72 12.25 -5.09
N LYS A 51 10.86 11.09 -4.45
CA LYS A 51 11.01 9.79 -5.13
C LYS A 51 9.63 9.21 -5.48
N LYS A 52 9.45 8.86 -6.75
CA LYS A 52 8.19 8.33 -7.28
C LYS A 52 8.00 6.85 -6.92
N ASN A 53 6.77 6.47 -6.62
CA ASN A 53 6.32 5.09 -6.42
C ASN A 53 6.16 4.35 -7.76
N CYS A 54 6.01 3.03 -7.71
CA CYS A 54 5.89 2.20 -8.90
C CYS A 54 4.74 2.62 -9.81
N TRP A 55 3.57 2.97 -9.26
CA TRP A 55 2.40 3.34 -10.04
C TRP A 55 2.55 4.69 -10.74
N GLU A 56 3.32 5.62 -10.19
CA GLU A 56 3.61 6.92 -10.81
C GLU A 56 4.59 6.76 -11.98
N ILE A 57 5.57 5.87 -11.87
CA ILE A 57 6.53 5.58 -12.94
C ILE A 57 5.92 4.71 -14.03
N MET A 58 5.13 3.71 -13.64
CA MET A 58 4.48 2.77 -14.55
C MET A 58 3.16 3.31 -15.11
N ASN A 59 2.73 4.50 -14.65
CA ASN A 59 1.49 5.16 -15.05
C ASN A 59 0.26 4.24 -14.89
N CYS A 60 0.16 3.55 -13.76
CA CYS A 60 -1.00 2.71 -13.44
C CYS A 60 -1.83 3.33 -12.31
N SER A 61 -3.14 3.03 -12.30
CA SER A 61 -4.07 3.50 -11.27
C SER A 61 -3.97 2.73 -9.95
N GLY A 62 -3.26 1.59 -9.95
CA GLY A 62 -3.30 0.62 -8.86
C GLY A 62 -4.66 -0.09 -8.74
N LEU A 63 -5.60 0.15 -9.65
CA LEU A 63 -6.90 -0.51 -9.72
C LEU A 63 -6.97 -1.29 -11.03
N ILE A 64 -7.31 -2.57 -10.96
CA ILE A 64 -7.49 -3.44 -12.12
C ILE A 64 -8.96 -3.84 -12.24
N GLU A 65 -9.46 -3.90 -13.47
CA GLU A 65 -10.74 -4.55 -13.78
C GLU A 65 -10.48 -6.04 -13.96
N LEU A 66 -11.17 -6.84 -13.15
CA LEU A 66 -11.18 -8.30 -13.23
C LEU A 66 -12.29 -8.77 -14.16
N ASN A 67 -12.34 -10.08 -14.37
CA ASN A 67 -13.41 -10.72 -15.12
C ASN A 67 -14.78 -10.39 -14.50
N ARG A 68 -15.80 -10.20 -15.36
CA ARG A 68 -17.21 -9.92 -14.98
C ARG A 68 -17.47 -8.54 -14.37
N GLY A 69 -16.57 -7.58 -14.56
CA GLY A 69 -16.76 -6.18 -14.13
C GLY A 69 -16.39 -5.91 -12.68
N GLU A 70 -15.84 -6.90 -11.98
CA GLU A 70 -15.26 -6.74 -10.65
C GLU A 70 -14.00 -5.88 -10.71
N ARG A 71 -13.67 -5.18 -9.62
CA ARG A 71 -12.45 -4.34 -9.55
C ARG A 71 -11.61 -4.73 -8.35
N ALA A 72 -10.30 -4.84 -8.54
CA ALA A 72 -9.36 -5.15 -7.47
C ALA A 72 -8.27 -4.08 -7.34
N LEU A 73 -7.89 -3.79 -6.10
CA LEU A 73 -6.74 -2.94 -5.81
C LEU A 73 -5.46 -3.76 -5.83
N CYS A 74 -4.41 -3.22 -6.43
CA CYS A 74 -3.07 -3.76 -6.36
C CYS A 74 -2.61 -3.80 -4.89
N PRO A 75 -2.14 -4.96 -4.38
CA PRO A 75 -1.72 -5.09 -2.99
C PRO A 75 -0.65 -4.07 -2.57
N VAL A 76 0.16 -3.58 -3.52
CA VAL A 76 1.15 -2.52 -3.27
C VAL A 76 0.54 -1.27 -2.64
N ILE A 77 -0.71 -0.94 -3.01
CA ILE A 77 -1.44 0.21 -2.50
C ILE A 77 -1.90 -0.01 -1.05
N THR A 78 -2.13 -1.26 -0.64
CA THR A 78 -2.68 -1.60 0.68
C THR A 78 -1.62 -2.14 1.65
N THR A 79 -0.39 -2.42 1.19
CA THR A 79 0.70 -2.92 2.05
C THR A 79 1.38 -1.78 2.81
N VAL A 80 0.73 -1.36 3.90
CA VAL A 80 1.19 -0.27 4.78
C VAL A 80 2.36 -0.69 5.67
N SER A 81 2.60 -1.99 5.89
CA SER A 81 3.77 -2.47 6.67
C SER A 81 5.11 -2.12 6.02
N LEU A 82 5.10 -1.72 4.75
CA LEU A 82 6.28 -1.22 4.03
C LEU A 82 6.26 0.29 3.84
N ASP A 83 5.30 1.01 4.42
CA ASP A 83 5.25 2.47 4.32
C ASP A 83 6.55 3.12 4.82
N GLY A 84 7.01 4.13 4.09
CA GLY A 84 8.28 4.83 4.34
C GLY A 84 9.54 4.07 3.89
N VAL A 85 9.45 2.78 3.54
CA VAL A 85 10.58 2.05 2.95
C VAL A 85 11.00 2.73 1.66
N HIS A 86 12.29 3.00 1.51
CA HIS A 86 12.85 3.71 0.35
C HIS A 86 12.17 5.07 0.08
N GLN A 87 11.71 5.71 1.16
CA GLN A 87 10.96 6.97 1.13
C GLN A 87 9.70 6.89 0.25
N GLY A 88 9.10 5.69 0.19
CA GLY A 88 7.89 5.40 -0.57
C GLY A 88 6.63 5.43 0.27
N LEU A 89 5.52 5.48 -0.44
CA LEU A 89 4.20 5.32 0.15
C LEU A 89 3.81 3.85 0.08
N ASN A 90 3.38 3.28 1.21
CA ASN A 90 3.08 1.85 1.33
C ASN A 90 4.21 1.02 0.72
N ALA A 91 3.90 0.00 -0.09
CA ALA A 91 4.93 -0.76 -0.78
C ALA A 91 5.36 -0.17 -2.14
N GLY A 92 4.99 1.07 -2.46
CA GLY A 92 5.19 1.68 -3.77
C GLY A 92 6.66 1.76 -4.21
N ARG A 93 7.57 1.95 -3.25
CA ARG A 93 9.02 1.91 -3.45
C ARG A 93 9.66 0.57 -3.14
N SER A 94 8.87 -0.46 -2.94
CA SER A 94 9.32 -1.80 -2.57
C SER A 94 8.44 -2.89 -3.18
N CYS A 95 7.81 -2.61 -4.32
CA CYS A 95 6.77 -3.46 -4.90
C CYS A 95 7.29 -4.85 -5.28
N TRP A 96 8.61 -5.02 -5.47
CA TRP A 96 9.27 -6.31 -5.71
C TRP A 96 9.18 -7.28 -4.52
N ALA A 97 8.83 -6.80 -3.32
CA ALA A 97 8.66 -7.62 -2.14
C ALA A 97 7.20 -8.09 -1.90
N VAL A 98 6.25 -7.56 -2.67
CA VAL A 98 4.82 -7.82 -2.51
C VAL A 98 4.37 -8.85 -3.56
N PRO A 99 3.77 -10.00 -3.18
CA PRO A 99 3.18 -10.94 -4.13
C PRO A 99 1.85 -10.41 -4.70
N ASP A 100 1.31 -11.09 -5.72
CA ASP A 100 -0.04 -10.86 -6.27
C ASP A 100 -0.29 -9.43 -6.78
N THR A 101 0.77 -8.71 -7.15
CA THR A 101 0.67 -7.37 -7.75
C THR A 101 0.13 -7.45 -9.18
N PHE A 102 -0.48 -6.37 -9.65
CA PHE A 102 -0.96 -6.25 -11.05
C PHE A 102 0.01 -5.44 -11.92
N CYS A 103 1.27 -5.88 -12.04
CA CYS A 103 2.22 -5.20 -12.91
C CYS A 103 1.80 -5.38 -14.38
N ASN A 104 1.81 -4.29 -15.16
CA ASN A 104 1.37 -4.28 -16.56
C ASN A 104 -0.07 -4.77 -16.79
N GLY A 105 -0.93 -4.68 -15.77
CA GLY A 105 -2.32 -5.14 -15.87
C GLY A 105 -2.50 -6.65 -15.69
N GLU A 106 -1.44 -7.39 -15.32
CA GLU A 106 -1.50 -8.84 -15.14
C GLU A 106 -1.08 -9.25 -13.71
N PRO A 107 -1.76 -10.22 -13.08
CA PRO A 107 -1.34 -10.78 -11.81
C PRO A 107 0.08 -11.38 -11.91
N GLN A 108 0.96 -11.01 -10.99
CA GLN A 108 2.37 -11.46 -10.98
C GLN A 108 2.62 -12.71 -10.12
N GLY A 109 1.57 -13.32 -9.58
CA GLY A 109 1.65 -14.55 -8.80
C GLY A 109 2.49 -14.44 -7.52
N ALA A 110 3.07 -15.58 -7.12
CA ALA A 110 3.83 -15.68 -5.89
C ALA A 110 5.17 -14.90 -5.98
N LEU A 111 5.78 -14.61 -4.82
CA LEU A 111 7.02 -13.82 -4.79
C LEU A 111 8.12 -14.38 -5.69
N LYS A 112 8.29 -15.71 -5.71
CA LYS A 112 9.35 -16.35 -6.51
C LYS A 112 9.17 -16.05 -8.00
N GLU A 113 7.95 -16.23 -8.51
CA GLU A 113 7.59 -15.96 -9.90
C GLU A 113 7.78 -14.48 -10.23
N LYS A 114 7.32 -13.60 -9.34
CA LYS A 114 7.46 -12.15 -9.48
C LYS A 114 8.92 -11.70 -9.58
N LEU A 115 9.83 -12.30 -8.81
CA LEU A 115 11.24 -11.89 -8.77
C LEU A 115 11.94 -12.09 -10.12
N GLU A 116 11.59 -13.14 -10.86
CA GLU A 116 12.13 -13.42 -12.19
C GLU A 116 11.83 -12.27 -13.17
N TYR A 117 10.64 -11.67 -13.08
CA TYR A 117 10.25 -10.53 -13.92
C TYR A 117 10.74 -9.18 -13.40
N CYS A 118 10.95 -9.06 -12.08
CA CYS A 118 11.35 -7.79 -11.47
C CYS A 118 12.71 -7.27 -11.95
N GLU A 119 13.66 -8.15 -12.28
CA GLU A 119 14.97 -7.72 -12.79
C GLU A 119 14.87 -6.94 -14.12
N GLN A 120 13.86 -7.26 -14.93
CA GLN A 120 13.61 -6.59 -16.20
C GLN A 120 12.67 -5.39 -16.08
N CYS A 121 11.97 -5.25 -14.94
CA CYS A 121 11.01 -4.19 -14.69
C CYS A 121 11.66 -2.81 -14.73
N ARG A 122 11.07 -1.90 -15.52
CA ARG A 122 11.52 -0.50 -15.65
C ARG A 122 11.61 0.20 -14.29
N PHE A 123 10.58 0.06 -13.45
CA PHE A 123 10.57 0.68 -12.14
C PHE A 123 11.65 0.12 -11.22
N PHE A 124 11.84 -1.21 -11.19
CA PHE A 124 12.85 -1.82 -10.33
C PHE A 124 14.26 -1.35 -10.68
N LYS A 125 14.57 -1.20 -11.98
CA LYS A 125 15.85 -0.63 -12.43
C LYS A 125 16.06 0.81 -11.94
N ILE A 126 15.01 1.64 -11.98
CA ILE A 126 15.05 3.01 -11.44
C ILE A 126 15.28 2.98 -9.93
N ALA A 127 14.49 2.21 -9.18
CA ALA A 127 14.63 2.09 -7.74
C ALA A 127 16.04 1.58 -7.35
N LYS A 128 16.55 0.56 -8.03
CA LYS A 128 17.91 0.05 -7.82
C LYS A 128 18.97 1.13 -8.03
N ASN A 129 18.82 1.95 -9.07
CA ASN A 129 19.75 3.05 -9.32
C ASN A 129 19.64 4.18 -8.28
N GLU A 130 18.44 4.48 -7.80
CA GLU A 130 18.20 5.56 -6.83
C GLU A 130 18.50 5.20 -5.37
N GLU A 131 18.46 3.92 -5.02
CA GLU A 131 18.76 3.42 -3.67
C GLU A 131 20.20 2.91 -3.55
N GLY A 132 20.80 2.41 -4.64
CA GLY A 132 22.18 1.89 -4.60
C GLY A 132 22.34 0.78 -3.55
N ASP A 133 23.33 0.96 -2.66
CA ASP A 133 23.63 0.01 -1.58
C ASP A 133 22.55 -0.06 -0.50
N ASP A 134 21.68 0.96 -0.40
CA ASP A 134 20.57 0.97 0.54
C ASP A 134 19.38 0.11 0.07
N LEU A 135 19.40 -0.38 -1.18
CA LEU A 135 18.31 -1.18 -1.75
C LEU A 135 18.06 -2.45 -0.93
N ARG A 136 16.84 -2.60 -0.41
CA ARG A 136 16.48 -3.75 0.41
C ARG A 136 15.98 -4.90 -0.45
N SER A 137 16.53 -6.10 -0.19
CA SER A 137 16.09 -7.32 -0.86
C SER A 137 14.64 -7.67 -0.50
N SER A 138 13.95 -8.36 -1.42
CA SER A 138 12.60 -8.87 -1.17
C SER A 138 12.50 -9.69 0.12
N PHE A 139 13.49 -10.54 0.40
CA PHE A 139 13.56 -11.33 1.62
C PHE A 139 13.62 -10.46 2.89
N SER A 140 14.46 -9.43 2.89
CA SER A 140 14.58 -8.52 4.05
C SER A 140 13.30 -7.75 4.33
N LEU A 141 12.60 -7.36 3.26
CA LEU A 141 11.33 -6.64 3.32
C LEU A 141 10.21 -7.56 3.78
N GLN A 142 10.12 -8.79 3.26
CA GLN A 142 9.13 -9.76 3.74
C GLN A 142 9.33 -10.15 5.20
N ARG A 143 10.58 -10.19 5.68
CA ARG A 143 10.85 -10.36 7.11
C ARG A 143 10.27 -9.21 7.94
N LEU A 144 10.40 -7.96 7.46
CA LEU A 144 9.79 -6.80 8.11
C LEU A 144 8.26 -6.90 8.13
N VAL A 145 7.64 -7.22 6.98
CA VAL A 145 6.18 -7.44 6.89
C VAL A 145 5.73 -8.48 7.92
N LYS A 146 6.40 -9.64 7.98
CA LYS A 146 6.06 -10.71 8.93
C LYS A 146 6.15 -10.25 10.39
N ILE A 147 7.17 -9.47 10.74
CA ILE A 147 7.33 -8.93 12.10
C ILE A 147 6.19 -7.96 12.43
N ILE A 148 5.91 -7.01 11.54
CA ILE A 148 4.86 -6.01 11.74
C ILE A 148 3.49 -6.68 11.85
N LYS A 149 3.18 -7.62 10.95
CA LYS A 149 1.96 -8.44 11.01
C LYS A 149 1.80 -9.13 12.38
N ASN A 150 2.86 -9.76 12.87
CA ASN A 150 2.83 -10.43 14.18
C ASN A 150 2.60 -9.46 15.34
N LEU A 151 3.16 -8.25 15.29
CA LEU A 151 2.95 -7.22 16.30
C LEU A 151 1.50 -6.72 16.29
N ILE A 152 0.97 -6.44 15.10
CA ILE A 152 -0.42 -6.00 14.93
C ILE A 152 -1.38 -7.07 15.44
N ASN A 153 -1.20 -8.33 15.04
CA ASN A 153 -2.05 -9.43 15.50
C ASN A 153 -2.01 -9.62 17.02
N ARG A 154 -0.83 -9.45 17.65
CA ARG A 154 -0.71 -9.48 19.11
C ARG A 154 -1.46 -8.34 19.79
N SER A 155 -1.43 -7.13 19.21
CA SER A 155 -2.18 -5.98 19.73
C SER A 155 -3.68 -6.19 19.59
N LEU A 156 -4.15 -6.68 18.44
CA LEU A 156 -5.57 -6.98 18.19
C LEU A 156 -6.11 -8.06 19.13
N ASN A 157 -5.32 -9.08 19.44
CA ASN A 157 -5.73 -10.11 20.40
C ASN A 157 -5.85 -9.57 21.84
N LYS A 158 -5.18 -8.46 22.16
CA LYS A 158 -5.25 -7.83 23.49
C LYS A 158 -6.40 -6.85 23.60
N ASP A 159 -6.72 -6.16 22.51
CA ASP A 159 -7.80 -5.19 22.45
C ASP A 159 -8.47 -5.25 21.06
N PRO A 160 -9.58 -5.99 20.94
CA PRO A 160 -10.34 -6.08 19.69
C PRO A 160 -10.96 -4.76 19.22
N GLU A 161 -11.06 -3.72 20.05
CA GLU A 161 -11.57 -2.41 19.59
C GLU A 161 -10.55 -1.67 18.72
N LEU A 162 -9.25 -2.01 18.82
CA LEU A 162 -8.20 -1.55 17.89
C LEU A 162 -8.40 -2.05 16.45
N LEU A 163 -9.32 -2.99 16.22
CA LEU A 163 -9.59 -3.60 14.92
C LEU A 163 -10.14 -2.60 13.89
N ILE A 164 -10.83 -1.55 14.36
CA ILE A 164 -11.28 -0.44 13.50
C ILE A 164 -10.07 0.34 12.97
N PHE A 165 -9.04 0.57 13.80
CA PHE A 165 -7.79 1.21 13.39
C PHE A 165 -6.92 0.30 12.53
N ALA A 166 -6.92 -1.01 12.80
CA ALA A 166 -6.11 -2.00 12.07
C ALA A 166 -6.72 -2.46 10.74
N SER A 167 -7.95 -2.05 10.42
CA SER A 167 -8.79 -2.50 9.30
C SER A 167 -8.31 -2.05 7.93
N GLY A 168 -7.00 -2.00 7.77
CA GLY A 168 -6.25 -0.88 7.26
C GLY A 168 -4.77 -1.23 7.07
N PHE A 169 -4.34 -2.21 7.86
CA PHE A 169 -3.03 -2.81 7.82
C PHE A 169 -3.08 -4.17 7.14
N ASP A 170 -1.90 -4.72 6.87
CA ASP A 170 -1.65 -6.05 6.30
C ASP A 170 -2.16 -7.23 7.17
N VAL A 171 -3.38 -7.13 7.70
CA VAL A 171 -4.02 -8.11 8.58
C VAL A 171 -4.67 -9.18 7.71
N GLU A 172 -4.30 -10.44 7.92
CA GLU A 172 -5.04 -11.57 7.38
C GLU A 172 -6.33 -11.71 8.19
N TYR A 173 -7.44 -11.26 7.62
CA TYR A 173 -8.75 -11.66 8.09
C TYR A 173 -8.87 -13.16 7.83
N GLY A 174 -9.13 -13.94 8.88
CA GLY A 174 -9.49 -15.34 8.73
C GLY A 174 -10.57 -15.48 7.67
N THR A 175 -10.31 -16.36 6.70
CA THR A 175 -11.20 -16.82 5.61
C THR A 175 -11.43 -15.87 4.42
N LYS A 176 -10.65 -16.13 3.36
CA LYS A 176 -10.87 -16.12 1.90
C LYS A 176 -11.91 -15.24 1.16
N GLU A 177 -12.80 -14.47 1.79
CA GLU A 177 -13.94 -13.90 1.03
C GLU A 177 -13.82 -12.42 0.61
N HIS A 178 -12.81 -11.66 1.05
CA HIS A 178 -12.92 -10.18 1.03
C HIS A 178 -11.97 -9.41 0.09
N ALA A 179 -11.33 -10.09 -0.85
CA ALA A 179 -10.67 -9.46 -1.99
C ALA A 179 -11.60 -9.29 -3.21
N ARG A 180 -12.92 -9.26 -2.97
CA ARG A 180 -13.95 -8.95 -3.96
C ARG A 180 -14.63 -7.66 -3.52
N ILE A 181 -14.49 -6.62 -4.34
CA ILE A 181 -15.29 -5.39 -4.27
C ILE A 181 -16.36 -5.51 -5.34
#